data_AF-A0A497R0N6-F1
#
_entry.id   AF-A0A497R0N6-F1
#
_cell.length_a   1.000
_cell.length_b   1.000
_cell.length_c   1.000
_cell.angle_alpha   90.00
_cell.angle_beta   90.00
_cell.angle_gamma   90.00
#
_symmetry.space_group_name_H-M   'P 1'
#
loop_
_entity.id
_entity.type
_entity.pdbx_description
1 polymer ?
#
loop_
_entity_poly.entity_id
_entity_poly.type
_entity_poly.pdbx_seq_one_letter_code
_entity_poly.pdbx_strand_id
1 'polypeptide(L)' 'MTGADGQPEHIRVRLPKEGEVLGIVTQILGADRIKVRCTDGKTRTVRIPGKHRKRLWIRQNDVVSVMPWY' A
#
# COMPACT_ATOMS: atom_id res chain seq x y z
N MET A 1 -20.91 19.35 -26.46
CA MET A 1 -19.84 18.40 -26.81
C MET A 1 -18.67 18.62 -25.86
N THR A 2 -18.46 17.64 -24.99
CA THR A 2 -17.25 17.23 -24.24
C THR A 2 -16.29 18.30 -23.71
N GLY A 3 -16.43 18.67 -22.44
CA GLY A 3 -15.32 19.16 -21.62
C GLY A 3 -14.84 18.01 -20.73
N ALA A 4 -13.68 17.45 -21.06
CA ALA A 4 -13.02 16.38 -20.30
C ALA A 4 -11.75 16.94 -19.65
N ASP A 5 -11.91 17.68 -18.56
CA ASP A 5 -10.79 18.13 -17.74
C ASP A 5 -10.40 17.02 -16.74
N GLY A 6 -9.84 15.94 -17.28
CA GLY A 6 -9.18 14.91 -16.49
C GLY A 6 -7.82 15.39 -16.02
N GLN A 7 -7.79 16.23 -14.98
CA GLN A 7 -6.53 16.52 -14.30
C GLN A 7 -6.00 15.21 -13.71
N PRO A 8 -4.76 14.78 -14.01
CA PRO A 8 -4.18 13.65 -13.31
C PRO A 8 -4.04 14.06 -11.84
N GLU A 9 -4.78 13.41 -10.95
CA GLU A 9 -4.58 13.60 -9.51
C GLU A 9 -3.14 13.21 -9.18
N HIS A 10 -2.29 14.22 -8.99
CA HIS A 10 -0.92 14.03 -8.57
C HIS A 10 -0.92 13.56 -7.11
N ILE A 11 -1.05 12.25 -6.90
CA ILE A 11 -0.71 11.63 -5.62
C ILE A 11 0.79 11.83 -5.44
N ARG A 12 1.17 12.68 -4.49
CA ARG A 12 2.57 12.83 -4.07
C ARG A 12 3.04 11.53 -3.44
N VAL A 13 3.57 10.64 -4.27
CA VAL A 13 4.24 9.42 -3.82
C VAL A 13 5.59 9.84 -3.23
N ARG A 14 5.78 9.66 -1.92
CA ARG A 14 7.12 9.75 -1.34
C ARG A 14 7.97 8.64 -1.96
N LEU A 15 9.11 9.01 -2.51
CA LEU A 15 10.14 8.03 -2.89
C LEU A 15 10.46 7.18 -1.65
N PRO A 16 10.48 5.85 -1.77
CA PRO A 16 10.76 4.97 -0.64
C PRO A 16 12.14 5.33 -0.05
N LYS A 17 12.17 5.53 1.27
CA LYS A 17 13.42 5.78 2.01
C LYS A 17 14.24 4.49 2.09
N GLU A 18 15.54 4.60 2.42
CA GLU A 18 16.38 3.43 2.72
C GLU A 18 15.69 2.50 3.72
N GLY A 19 15.37 1.29 3.28
CA GLY A 19 14.67 0.29 4.08
C GLY A 19 13.14 0.24 3.93
N GLU A 20 12.51 1.08 3.11
CA GLU A 20 11.09 0.93 2.74
C GLU A 20 10.95 0.20 1.40
N VAL A 21 10.00 -0.73 1.33
CA VAL A 21 9.71 -1.52 0.13
C VAL A 21 8.25 -1.32 -0.25
N LEU A 22 8.01 -0.98 -1.52
CA LEU A 22 6.66 -0.90 -2.05
C LEU A 22 6.11 -2.30 -2.28
N GLY A 23 4.83 -2.49 -2.03
CA GLY A 23 4.16 -3.75 -2.27
C GLY A 23 2.70 -3.59 -2.61
N ILE A 24 2.17 -4.62 -3.26
CA ILE A 24 0.76 -4.70 -3.66
C ILE A 24 0.04 -5.67 -2.73
N VAL A 25 -1.09 -5.25 -2.19
CA VAL A 25 -1.93 -6.09 -1.33
C VAL A 25 -2.50 -7.25 -2.16
N THR A 26 -2.12 -8.47 -1.81
CA THR A 26 -2.57 -9.69 -2.48
C THR A 26 -3.81 -10.26 -1.80
N GLN A 27 -3.83 -10.27 -0.47
CA GLN A 27 -4.94 -10.85 0.30
C GLN A 27 -5.09 -10.17 1.66
N ILE A 28 -6.32 -10.00 2.12
CA ILE A 28 -6.64 -9.55 3.47
C ILE A 28 -6.83 -10.79 4.34
N LEU A 29 -6.01 -10.95 5.39
CA LEU A 29 -6.07 -12.11 6.28
C LEU A 29 -6.98 -11.88 7.49
N GLY A 30 -7.39 -10.63 7.74
CA GLY A 30 -8.10 -10.23 8.95
C GLY A 30 -7.15 -9.98 10.12
N ALA A 31 -7.69 -9.63 11.29
CA ALA A 31 -6.93 -9.35 12.52
C ALA A 31 -5.75 -8.36 12.33
N ASP A 32 -6.00 -7.26 11.61
CA ASP A 32 -5.00 -6.23 11.28
C ASP A 32 -3.79 -6.72 10.46
N ARG A 33 -3.88 -7.92 9.86
CA ARG A 33 -2.85 -8.53 9.02
C ARG A 33 -3.29 -8.61 7.56
N ILE A 34 -2.37 -8.26 6.67
CA ILE A 34 -2.54 -8.35 5.23
C ILE A 34 -1.34 -9.02 4.60
N LYS A 35 -1.57 -9.73 3.50
CA LYS A 35 -0.53 -10.37 2.69
C LYS A 35 -0.18 -9.43 1.55
N VAL A 36 1.08 -9.01 1.50
CA VAL A 36 1.58 -8.04 0.53
C VAL A 36 2.69 -8.67 -0.28
N ARG A 37 2.62 -8.52 -1.60
CA ARG A 37 3.70 -8.89 -2.52
C ARG A 37 4.58 -7.66 -2.73
N CYS A 38 5.78 -7.71 -2.19
CA CYS A 38 6.76 -6.62 -2.28
C CYS A 38 7.45 -6.61 -3.65
N THR A 39 7.96 -5.46 -4.06
CA THR A 39 8.83 -5.32 -5.25
C THR A 39 10.14 -6.08 -5.13
N ASP A 40 10.57 -6.41 -3.90
CA ASP A 40 11.66 -7.33 -3.55
C ASP A 40 11.37 -8.81 -3.92
N GLY A 41 10.24 -9.09 -4.58
CA GLY A 41 9.83 -10.45 -4.98
C GLY A 41 9.29 -11.33 -3.84
N LYS A 42 9.47 -10.91 -2.58
CA LYS A 42 8.99 -11.62 -1.39
C LYS A 42 7.55 -11.27 -1.08
N THR A 43 6.78 -12.27 -0.65
CA THR A 43 5.44 -12.06 -0.09
C THR A 43 5.54 -12.04 1.44
N ARG A 44 5.11 -10.94 2.07
CA ARG A 44 5.23 -10.74 3.51
C ARG A 44 3.85 -10.52 4.12
N THR A 45 3.69 -10.97 5.36
CA THR A 45 2.52 -10.62 6.17
C THR A 45 2.83 -9.33 6.91
N VAL A 46 2.09 -8.28 6.59
CA VAL A 46 2.29 -6.95 7.15
C VAL A 46 1.18 -6.65 8.14
N ARG A 47 1.53 -6.01 9.25
CA ARG A 47 0.57 -5.52 10.24
C ARG A 47 0.19 -4.07 9.95
N ILE A 48 -1.09 -3.77 9.93
CA ILE A 48 -1.59 -2.39 9.83
C ILE A 48 -1.46 -1.73 11.21
N PRO A 49 -0.69 -0.64 11.35
CA PRO A 49 -0.64 0.11 12.60
C PRO A 49 -2.01 0.70 12.92
N GLY A 50 -2.39 0.74 14.20
CA GLY A 50 -3.71 1.22 14.64
C GLY A 50 -4.05 2.65 14.19
N LYS A 51 -3.04 3.49 13.95
CA LYS A 51 -3.17 4.84 13.38
C LYS A 51 -3.82 4.84 11.99
N HIS A 52 -3.51 3.85 11.17
CA HIS A 52 -4.01 3.71 9.80
C HIS A 52 -5.31 2.91 9.73
N ARG A 53 -5.59 2.05 10.72
CA ARG A 53 -6.79 1.20 10.77
C ARG A 53 -8.12 1.97 10.65
N LYS A 54 -8.22 3.15 11.26
CA LYS A 54 -9.46 3.97 11.22
C LYS A 54 -9.55 4.88 10.00
N ARG A 55 -8.44 5.12 9.30
CA ARG A 55 -8.33 6.15 8.26
C ARG A 55 -8.18 5.60 6.85
N LEU A 56 -7.62 4.40 6.71
CA LEU A 56 -7.40 3.76 5.41
C LEU A 56 -8.42 2.65 5.17
N TRP A 57 -9.11 2.71 4.05
CA TRP A 57 -9.88 1.59 3.49
C TRP A 57 -8.98 0.83 2.52
N ILE A 58 -8.37 -0.26 2.98
CA ILE A 58 -7.47 -1.08 2.17
C ILE A 58 -8.29 -2.11 1.40
N ARG A 59 -8.08 -2.18 0.09
CA ARG A 59 -8.65 -3.19 -0.80
C ARG A 59 -7.55 -4.06 -1.40
N GLN A 60 -7.94 -5.19 -1.98
CA GLN A 60 -7.02 -5.99 -2.78
C GLN A 60 -6.50 -5.17 -3.98
N ASN A 61 -5.24 -5.38 -4.36
CA ASN A 61 -4.51 -4.65 -5.39
C ASN A 61 -4.14 -3.19 -5.04
N ASP A 62 -4.34 -2.76 -3.79
CA ASP A 62 -3.87 -1.45 -3.35
C ASP A 62 -2.34 -1.44 -3.16
N VAL A 63 -1.71 -0.28 -3.35
CA VAL A 63 -0.26 -0.09 -3.22
C VAL A 63 0.06 0.44 -1.82
N VAL A 64 0.90 -0.28 -1.10
CA VAL A 64 1.29 0.05 0.27
C VAL A 64 2.82 0.14 0.39
N SER A 65 3.30 1.10 1.19
CA SER A 65 4.70 1.12 1.61
C SER A 65 4.86 0.25 2.85
N VAL A 66 5.81 -0.68 2.80
CA VAL A 66 6.10 -1.64 3.85
C VAL A 66 7.52 -1.43 4.33
N MET A 67 7.69 -1.27 5.64
CA MET A 67 9.00 -1.28 6.27
C MET A 67 9.26 -2.72 6.77
N PRO A 68 10.16 -3.49 6.13
CA PRO A 68 10.49 -4.84 6.56
C PRO A 68 11.37 -4.78 7.81
N TRP A 69 10.95 -5.52 8.83
CA TRP A 69 11.73 -5.81 10.02
C TRP A 69 12.55 -7.05 9.67
N TYR A 70 13.87 -6.91 9.56
CA TYR A 70 14.80 -8.04 9.47
C TYR A 70 15.20 -8.50 10.87
#